data_AF-A0A537VGG1-F1
#
_entry.id   AF-A0A537VGG1-F1
#
_cell.length_a   1.000
_cell.length_b   1.000
_cell.length_c   1.000
_cell.angle_alpha   90.00
_cell.angle_beta   90.00
_cell.angle_gamma   90.00
#
_symmetry.space_group_name_H-M   'P 1'
#
loop_
_entity.id
_entity.type
_entity.pdbx_description
1 polymer ?
#
loop_
_entity_poly.entity_id
_entity_poly.type
_entity_poly.pdbx_seq_one_letter_code
_entity_poly.pdbx_strand_id
1 'polypeptide(L)'
;MPAIRTTPGNQTAILVTRGNNAAGGKPEDPGALKLFGFKRGALTNLASIAPGTGLGFGPRHLDFHPSQPWVYVSIERQNKLYTYKLQSDGALGRDPIFVKDTLADAANVKPAQGAGPIHVHPNGRFVY
;
A
#
# COMPACT_ATOMS: atom_id res chain seq x y z
N MET A 1 -5.09 12.37 4.01
CA MET A 1 -3.77 12.78 3.48
C MET A 1 -3.12 11.55 2.84
N PRO A 2 -2.43 11.70 1.69
CA PRO A 2 -1.66 10.59 1.09
C PRO A 2 -0.46 10.25 1.98
N ALA A 3 -0.13 8.97 2.07
CA ALA A 3 1.02 8.48 2.85
C ALA A 3 2.25 8.36 1.96
N ILE A 4 3.40 8.83 2.46
CA ILE A 4 4.70 8.58 1.84
C ILE A 4 5.65 8.00 2.89
N ARG A 5 6.41 6.98 2.52
CA ARG A 5 7.43 6.36 3.39
C ARG A 5 8.69 6.06 2.59
N THR A 6 9.86 6.33 3.16
CA THR A 6 11.12 5.79 2.65
C THR A 6 11.27 4.34 3.10
N THR A 7 11.86 3.51 2.25
CA THR A 7 12.19 2.13 2.61
C THR A 7 13.30 2.10 3.66
N PRO A 8 13.41 1.03 4.48
CA PRO A 8 14.41 0.95 5.55
C PRO A 8 15.87 1.16 5.06
N GLY A 9 16.17 0.76 3.83
CA GLY A 9 17.49 0.98 3.21
C GLY A 9 17.70 2.39 2.64
N ASN A 10 16.72 3.29 2.72
CA ASN A 10 16.75 4.65 2.17
C ASN A 10 17.04 4.74 0.66
N GLN A 11 16.82 3.65 -0.09
CA GLN A 11 17.07 3.60 -1.54
C GLN A 11 15.86 4.12 -2.33
N THR A 12 14.66 3.99 -1.77
CA THR A 12 13.40 4.29 -2.45
C THR A 12 12.40 4.94 -1.51
N ALA A 13 11.51 5.76 -2.07
CA ALA A 13 10.32 6.30 -1.41
C ALA A 13 9.07 5.74 -2.08
N ILE A 14 8.09 5.37 -1.26
CA ILE A 14 6.81 4.81 -1.73
C ILE A 14 5.72 5.80 -1.38
N LEU A 15 5.08 6.36 -2.40
CA LEU A 15 3.90 7.19 -2.28
C LEU A 15 2.65 6.34 -2.51
N VAL A 16 1.76 6.35 -1.53
CA VAL A 16 0.47 5.68 -1.61
C VAL A 16 -0.55 6.59 -2.28
N THR A 17 -1.10 6.14 -3.41
CA THR A 17 -2.16 6.84 -4.13
C THR A 17 -3.43 5.98 -4.07
N ARG A 18 -4.42 6.43 -3.30
CA ARG A 18 -5.66 5.67 -3.05
C ARG A 18 -6.57 5.58 -4.26
N GLY A 19 -6.48 6.53 -5.19
CA GLY A 19 -7.53 6.75 -6.18
C GLY A 19 -8.84 7.27 -5.55
N ASN A 20 -9.84 7.51 -6.39
CA ASN A 20 -11.13 8.06 -6.01
C ASN A 20 -12.26 7.19 -6.57
N ASN A 21 -13.30 6.94 -5.76
CA ASN A 21 -14.52 6.31 -6.26
C ASN A 21 -15.12 7.15 -7.41
N ALA A 22 -15.83 6.49 -8.33
CA ALA A 22 -16.69 7.20 -9.28
C ALA A 22 -17.73 8.03 -8.50
N ALA A 23 -17.91 9.29 -8.87
CA ALA A 23 -18.84 10.21 -8.23
C ALA A 23 -19.23 11.35 -9.17
N GLY A 24 -20.50 11.77 -9.13
CA GLY A 24 -20.97 12.93 -9.88
C GLY A 24 -20.77 12.83 -11.40
N GLY A 25 -20.89 11.64 -11.99
CA GLY A 25 -20.67 11.40 -13.43
C GLY A 25 -19.19 11.29 -13.84
N LYS A 26 -18.24 11.51 -12.93
CA LYS A 26 -16.82 11.26 -13.17
C LYS A 26 -16.51 9.76 -12.98
N PRO A 27 -15.75 9.12 -13.89
CA PRO A 27 -15.28 7.75 -13.68
C PRO A 27 -14.31 7.65 -12.51
N GLU A 28 -14.10 6.43 -12.02
CA GLU A 28 -13.13 6.13 -10.96
C GLU A 28 -11.70 6.51 -11.37
N ASP A 29 -10.95 7.11 -10.44
CA ASP A 29 -9.50 7.29 -10.58
C ASP A 29 -8.78 6.05 -10.01
N PRO A 30 -7.84 5.43 -10.74
CA PRO A 30 -7.12 4.27 -10.26
C PRO A 30 -6.19 4.60 -9.08
N GLY A 31 -6.04 3.66 -8.15
CA GLY A 31 -5.00 3.73 -7.13
C GLY A 31 -3.71 3.01 -7.56
N ALA A 32 -2.63 3.32 -6.86
CA ALA A 32 -1.31 2.74 -7.08
C ALA A 32 -0.39 2.95 -5.86
N LEU A 33 0.66 2.14 -5.78
CA LEU A 33 1.88 2.45 -5.03
C LEU A 33 2.91 2.99 -6.02
N LYS A 34 3.25 4.28 -5.91
CA LYS A 34 4.26 4.93 -6.76
C LYS A 34 5.61 4.81 -6.07
N LEU A 35 6.57 4.19 -6.75
CA LEU A 35 7.93 4.01 -6.25
C LEU A 35 8.83 5.03 -6.91
N PHE A 36 9.62 5.70 -6.07
CA PHE A 36 10.63 6.65 -6.50
C PHE A 36 11.98 6.23 -5.97
N GLY A 37 13.02 6.34 -6.79
CA GLY A 37 14.40 6.20 -6.34
C GLY A 37 14.75 7.43 -5.52
N PHE A 38 15.36 7.22 -4.36
CA PHE A 38 15.75 8.29 -3.46
C PHE A 38 17.27 8.32 -3.34
N LYS A 39 17.88 9.36 -3.90
CA LYS A 39 19.34 9.52 -3.89
C LYS A 39 19.70 10.96 -3.63
N ARG A 40 20.43 11.21 -2.53
CA ARG A 40 20.93 12.55 -2.14
C ARG A 40 19.81 13.61 -2.12
N GLY A 41 18.65 13.27 -1.57
CA GLY A 41 17.51 14.18 -1.48
C GLY A 41 16.67 14.32 -2.76
N ALA A 42 17.08 13.73 -3.88
CA ALA A 42 16.33 13.76 -5.13
C ALA A 42 15.47 12.50 -5.31
N LEU A 43 14.27 12.70 -5.89
CA LEU A 43 13.35 11.63 -6.28
C LEU A 43 13.39 11.40 -7.80
N THR A 44 13.37 10.14 -8.22
CA THR A 44 13.29 9.72 -9.63
C THR A 44 12.19 8.68 -9.80
N ASN A 45 11.43 8.71 -10.89
CA ASN A 45 10.39 7.71 -11.14
C ASN A 45 11.00 6.32 -11.34
N LEU A 46 10.50 5.31 -10.62
CA LEU A 46 10.92 3.91 -10.80
C LEU A 46 9.78 3.03 -11.30
N ALA A 47 8.68 2.98 -10.55
CA ALA A 47 7.60 2.06 -10.86
C ALA A 47 6.25 2.56 -10.34
N SER A 48 5.18 2.01 -10.92
CA SER A 48 3.82 2.18 -10.46
C SER A 48 3.20 0.81 -10.28
N ILE A 49 3.05 0.37 -9.03
CA ILE A 49 2.37 -0.89 -8.72
C ILE A 49 0.88 -0.62 -8.62
N ALA A 50 0.13 -1.16 -9.56
CA ALA A 50 -1.32 -1.07 -9.65
C ALA A 50 -1.85 -2.42 -10.13
N PRO A 51 -2.34 -3.30 -9.23
CA PRO A 51 -2.94 -4.57 -9.62
C PRO A 51 -4.03 -4.36 -10.67
N GLY A 52 -3.97 -5.12 -11.77
CA GLY A 52 -4.81 -4.90 -12.95
C GLY A 52 -4.58 -3.52 -13.57
N THR A 53 -5.61 -2.68 -13.57
CA THR A 53 -5.56 -1.29 -14.03
C THR A 53 -5.47 -0.27 -12.89
N GLY A 54 -5.39 -0.74 -11.63
CA GLY A 54 -5.52 0.09 -10.44
C GLY A 54 -6.96 0.51 -10.11
N LEU A 55 -7.92 0.21 -10.99
CA LEU A 55 -9.34 0.33 -10.67
C LEU A 55 -9.71 -0.69 -9.60
N GLY A 56 -10.48 -0.24 -8.61
CA GLY A 56 -10.80 -0.98 -7.41
C GLY A 56 -9.66 -1.09 -6.41
N PHE A 57 -8.44 -0.64 -6.71
CA PHE A 57 -7.29 -0.72 -5.80
C PHE A 57 -7.15 0.56 -4.98
N GLY A 58 -7.58 0.53 -3.71
CA GLY A 58 -7.56 1.69 -2.81
C GLY A 58 -6.60 1.59 -1.64
N PRO A 59 -5.27 1.57 -1.85
CA PRO A 59 -4.30 1.57 -0.75
C PRO A 59 -4.33 2.89 0.03
N ARG A 60 -4.05 2.86 1.33
CA ARG A 60 -4.06 4.08 2.17
C ARG A 60 -2.78 4.29 2.96
N HIS A 61 -2.33 3.29 3.70
CA HIS A 61 -1.12 3.35 4.52
C HIS A 61 -0.26 2.12 4.31
N LEU A 62 1.02 2.22 4.66
CA LEU A 62 1.93 1.07 4.67
C LEU A 62 2.94 1.17 5.80
N ASP A 63 3.47 0.02 6.19
CA ASP A 63 4.59 -0.08 7.11
C ASP A 63 5.48 -1.29 6.80
N PHE A 64 6.70 -1.26 7.34
CA PHE A 64 7.75 -2.23 7.02
C PHE A 64 7.97 -3.18 8.19
N HIS A 65 8.17 -4.45 7.86
CA HIS A 65 8.69 -5.39 8.85
C HIS A 65 10.13 -4.98 9.25
N PRO A 66 10.51 -5.05 10.55
CA PRO A 66 11.82 -4.58 11.02
C PRO A 66 13.02 -5.36 10.47
N SER A 67 12.88 -6.68 10.25
CA SER A 67 13.97 -7.54 9.73
C SER A 67 13.68 -8.31 8.45
N GLN A 68 12.45 -8.80 8.25
CA GLN A 68 12.02 -9.50 7.05
C GLN A 68 11.74 -8.54 5.87
N PRO A 69 11.91 -8.97 4.61
CA PRO A 69 11.70 -8.14 3.43
C PRO A 69 10.21 -8.01 3.08
N TRP A 70 9.40 -7.55 4.03
CA TRP A 70 7.95 -7.45 3.89
C TRP A 70 7.45 -6.02 4.09
N VAL A 71 6.51 -5.63 3.23
CA VAL A 71 5.77 -4.37 3.32
C VAL A 71 4.30 -4.69 3.45
N TYR A 72 3.68 -4.21 4.51
CA TYR A 72 2.25 -4.37 4.75
C TYR A 72 1.52 -3.11 4.31
N VAL A 73 0.46 -3.27 3.53
CA VAL A 73 -0.30 -2.17 2.96
C VAL A 73 -1.76 -2.33 3.36
N SER A 74 -2.33 -1.31 4.00
CA SER A 74 -3.77 -1.26 4.24
C SER A 74 -4.49 -0.82 2.98
N ILE A 75 -5.50 -1.61 2.60
CA ILE A 75 -6.30 -1.38 1.41
C ILE A 75 -7.68 -0.91 1.86
N GLU A 76 -7.79 0.41 2.07
CA GLU A 76 -8.94 1.05 2.70
C GLU A 76 -10.26 0.72 1.98
N ARG A 77 -10.30 0.85 0.65
CA ARG A 77 -11.54 0.66 -0.12
C ARG A 77 -12.02 -0.79 -0.17
N GLN A 78 -11.15 -1.75 0.13
CA GLN A 78 -11.47 -3.18 0.06
C GLN A 78 -11.50 -3.86 1.42
N ASN A 79 -11.17 -3.17 2.52
CA ASN A 79 -11.00 -3.78 3.84
C ASN A 79 -10.06 -5.01 3.81
N LYS A 80 -8.89 -4.82 3.19
CA LYS A 80 -7.88 -5.88 3.06
C LYS A 80 -6.51 -5.40 3.52
N LEU A 81 -5.70 -6.36 3.92
CA LEU A 81 -4.26 -6.24 4.12
C LEU A 81 -3.56 -6.93 2.94
N TYR A 82 -2.66 -6.20 2.28
CA TYR A 82 -1.79 -6.76 1.23
C TYR A 82 -0.35 -6.76 1.74
N THR A 83 0.35 -7.87 1.58
CA THR A 83 1.77 -7.96 1.87
C THR A 83 2.55 -8.06 0.57
N TYR A 84 3.51 -7.18 0.38
CA TYR A 84 4.44 -7.21 -0.75
C TYR A 84 5.83 -7.62 -0.28
N LYS A 85 6.57 -8.30 -1.15
CA LYS A 85 8.00 -8.53 -0.95
C LYS A 85 8.76 -7.24 -1.27
N LEU A 86 9.61 -6.79 -0.35
CA LEU A 86 10.60 -5.76 -0.58
C LEU A 86 11.85 -6.41 -1.20
N GLN A 87 12.27 -5.91 -2.34
CA GLN A 87 13.47 -6.39 -3.03
C GLN A 87 14.72 -5.71 -2.45
N SER A 88 15.88 -6.33 -2.65
CA SER A 88 17.16 -5.83 -2.13
C SER A 88 17.56 -4.45 -2.66
N ASP A 89 17.09 -4.09 -3.85
CA ASP A 89 17.26 -2.78 -4.48
C ASP A 89 16.24 -1.72 -3.99
N GLY A 90 15.37 -2.09 -3.05
CA GLY A 90 14.32 -1.22 -2.53
C GLY A 90 13.06 -1.15 -3.39
N ALA A 91 12.96 -1.95 -4.46
CA ALA A 91 11.71 -2.10 -5.23
C ALA A 91 10.70 -2.99 -4.52
N LEU A 92 9.43 -2.94 -4.92
CA LEU A 92 8.41 -3.91 -4.49
C LEU A 92 8.24 -5.00 -5.55
N GLY A 93 7.88 -6.21 -5.11
CA GLY A 93 7.29 -7.20 -6.01
C GLY A 93 6.04 -6.64 -6.70
N ARG A 94 5.80 -7.06 -7.94
CA ARG A 94 4.65 -6.57 -8.74
C ARG A 94 3.31 -6.96 -8.11
N ASP A 95 3.24 -8.17 -7.60
CA ASP A 95 2.03 -8.76 -7.00
C ASP A 95 2.23 -8.97 -5.49
N PRO A 96 1.15 -8.88 -4.69
CA PRO A 96 1.23 -9.20 -3.27
C PRO A 96 1.53 -10.69 -3.08
N ILE A 97 2.40 -11.00 -2.12
CA ILE A 97 2.75 -12.37 -1.73
C ILE A 97 1.74 -12.96 -0.73
N PHE A 98 0.90 -12.11 -0.13
CA PHE A 98 -0.17 -12.50 0.78
C PHE A 98 -1.27 -11.45 0.81
N VAL A 99 -2.53 -11.88 0.91
CA VAL A 99 -3.71 -11.02 1.00
C VAL A 99 -4.64 -11.57 2.08
N LYS A 100 -5.17 -10.69 2.92
CA LYS A 100 -6.07 -11.06 4.02
C LYS A 100 -7.20 -10.05 4.18
N ASP A 101 -8.42 -10.52 4.41
CA ASP A 101 -9.54 -9.69 4.84
C ASP A 101 -9.31 -9.16 6.27
N THR A 102 -9.64 -7.88 6.48
CA THR A 102 -9.55 -7.25 7.82
C THR A 102 -10.89 -7.24 8.55
N LEU A 103 -11.96 -7.71 7.91
CA LEU A 103 -13.28 -7.88 8.51
C LEU A 103 -13.54 -9.34 8.84
N ALA A 104 -14.27 -9.59 9.93
CA ALA A 104 -14.76 -10.92 10.26
C ALA A 104 -15.78 -11.44 9.22
N ASP A 105 -16.64 -10.56 8.72
CA ASP A 105 -17.58 -10.82 7.64
C ASP A 105 -17.30 -9.88 6.47
N ALA A 106 -16.52 -10.36 5.50
CA ALA A 106 -16.14 -9.60 4.32
C ALA A 106 -17.31 -9.41 3.32
N ALA A 107 -18.39 -10.19 3.44
CA ALA A 107 -19.56 -10.06 2.58
C ALA A 107 -20.49 -8.92 3.04
N ASN A 108 -20.39 -8.51 4.30
CA ASN A 108 -21.24 -7.50 4.91
C ASN A 108 -20.49 -6.19 5.22
N VAL A 109 -20.07 -5.49 4.17
CA VAL A 109 -19.38 -4.20 4.30
C VAL A 109 -20.40 -3.08 4.57
N LYS A 110 -20.17 -2.32 5.65
CA LYS A 110 -21.03 -1.20 6.04
C LYS A 110 -20.67 0.10 5.29
N PRO A 111 -21.60 1.05 5.15
CA PRO A 111 -21.29 2.38 4.63
C PRO A 111 -20.15 3.04 5.41
N ALA A 112 -19.24 3.70 4.69
CA ALA A 112 -18.06 4.36 5.24
C ALA A 112 -17.09 3.45 6.04
N GLN A 113 -17.13 2.13 5.83
CA GLN A 113 -16.21 1.18 6.46
C GLN A 113 -14.97 0.93 5.58
N GLY A 114 -13.80 1.28 6.10
CA GLY A 114 -12.52 1.07 5.42
C GLY A 114 -11.36 0.79 6.37
N ALA A 115 -10.34 0.11 5.88
CA ALA A 115 -9.11 -0.14 6.64
C ALA A 115 -8.34 1.17 6.90
N GLY A 116 -7.88 1.35 8.13
CA GLY A 116 -7.25 2.58 8.62
C GLY A 116 -5.72 2.63 8.47
N PRO A 117 -5.04 3.43 9.32
CA PRO A 117 -3.61 3.33 9.59
C PRO A 117 -3.16 1.90 9.87
N ILE A 118 -1.92 1.60 9.50
CA ILE A 118 -1.30 0.31 9.74
C ILE A 118 0.10 0.54 10.31
N HIS A 119 0.44 -0.23 11.34
CA HIS A 119 1.73 -0.19 12.00
C HIS A 119 2.23 -1.61 12.27
N VAL A 120 3.54 -1.80 12.07
CA VAL A 120 4.22 -3.04 12.45
C VAL A 120 4.89 -2.82 13.79
N HIS A 121 4.61 -3.71 14.75
CA HIS A 121 5.25 -3.65 16.04
C HIS A 121 6.77 -3.84 15.91
N PRO A 122 7.62 -3.14 16.70
CA PRO A 122 9.09 -3.19 16.55
C PRO A 122 9.73 -4.59 16.66
N ASN A 123 9.06 -5.56 17.30
CA ASN A 123 9.51 -6.95 17.36
C ASN A 123 9.14 -7.79 16.11
N GLY A 124 8.43 -7.21 15.14
CA GLY A 124 8.01 -7.85 13.88
C GLY A 124 6.89 -8.89 13.99
N ARG A 125 6.36 -9.13 15.19
CA ARG A 125 5.38 -10.21 15.43
C ARG A 125 3.92 -9.82 15.21
N PHE A 126 3.64 -8.51 15.17
CA PHE A 126 2.27 -7.99 15.12
C PHE A 126 2.16 -6.85 14.12
N VAL A 127 1.00 -6.80 13.45
CA VAL A 127 0.58 -5.73 12.56
C VAL A 127 -0.81 -5.30 13.03
N TYR A 128 -1.05 -4.01 13.22
CA TYR A 128 -2.30 -3.45 13.75
C TYR A 128 -2.67 -2.13 13.09
#